data_AF-A0A962DF99-F1
#
_entry.id   AF-A0A962DF99-F1
#
_cell.length_a   1.000
_cell.length_b   1.000
_cell.length_c   1.000
_cell.angle_alpha   90.00
_cell.angle_beta   90.00
_cell.angle_gamma   90.00
#
_symmetry.space_group_name_H-M   'P 1'
#
loop_
_entity.id
_entity.type
_entity.pdbx_description
1 polymer ?
#
loop_
_entity_poly.entity_id
_entity_poly.type
_entity_poly.pdbx_seq_one_letter_code
_entity_poly.pdbx_strand_id
1 'polypeptide(L)'
;NSGFIQEEKLLNKNDLLFEFMLNEVRLRQLIRFCDFENRTGLGRDILMSTLQPALKQGWIGVLPDGLMLSEESYLLSDEILKLLL
;
A
#
# COMPACT_ATOMS: atom_id res chain seq x y z
N ASN A 1 -7.30 -22.00 -25.77
CA ASN A 1 -6.62 -21.51 -24.55
C ASN A 1 -7.42 -20.33 -24.07
N SER A 2 -8.49 -20.59 -23.31
CA SER A 2 -9.52 -19.60 -23.00
C SER A 2 -9.18 -18.93 -21.69
N GLY A 3 -8.62 -17.71 -21.76
CA GLY A 3 -8.50 -16.84 -20.59
C GLY A 3 -9.88 -16.36 -20.20
N PHE A 4 -10.45 -16.90 -19.14
CA PHE A 4 -11.70 -16.42 -18.56
C PHE A 4 -11.38 -15.19 -17.71
N ILE A 5 -11.93 -14.02 -18.07
CA ILE A 5 -12.01 -12.90 -17.14
C ILE A 5 -13.16 -13.23 -16.19
N GLN A 6 -12.83 -13.53 -14.94
CA GLN A 6 -13.76 -14.04 -13.95
C GLN A 6 -14.72 -12.96 -13.42
N GLU A 7 -14.32 -11.68 -13.48
CA GLU A 7 -15.13 -10.55 -13.03
C GLU A 7 -14.55 -9.23 -13.59
N GLU A 8 -15.41 -8.31 -14.02
CA GLU A 8 -15.05 -6.91 -14.24
C GLU A 8 -15.61 -6.08 -13.07
N LYS A 9 -14.76 -5.75 -12.10
CA LYS A 9 -15.11 -4.89 -10.95
C LYS A 9 -14.53 -3.50 -11.16
N LEU A 10 -15.36 -2.48 -10.99
CA LEU A 10 -14.89 -1.09 -10.95
C LEU A 10 -14.14 -0.86 -9.63
N LEU A 11 -12.80 -0.76 -9.69
CA LEU A 11 -11.98 -0.49 -8.52
C LEU A 11 -12.14 0.98 -8.12
N ASN A 12 -12.54 1.20 -6.87
CA ASN A 12 -12.50 2.52 -6.29
C ASN A 12 -11.09 2.84 -5.75
N LYS A 13 -10.88 4.06 -5.27
CA LYS A 13 -9.56 4.51 -4.77
C LYS A 13 -9.04 3.62 -3.64
N ASN A 14 -9.91 3.19 -2.73
CA ASN A 14 -9.53 2.36 -1.59
C ASN A 14 -9.14 0.94 -2.04
N ASP A 15 -9.83 0.38 -3.05
CA ASP A 15 -9.42 -0.89 -3.65
C ASP A 15 -7.98 -0.80 -4.20
N LEU A 16 -7.66 0.27 -4.94
CA LEU A 16 -6.31 0.50 -5.50
C LEU A 16 -5.23 0.68 -4.41
N LEU A 17 -5.54 1.43 -3.35
CA LEU A 17 -4.67 1.61 -2.19
C LEU A 17 -4.38 0.28 -1.50
N PHE A 18 -5.43 -0.50 -1.25
CA PHE A 18 -5.36 -1.80 -0.59
C PHE A 18 -4.55 -2.79 -1.43
N GLU A 19 -4.87 -2.97 -2.71
CA GLU A 19 -4.17 -3.92 -3.58
C GLU A 19 -2.69 -3.59 -3.74
N PHE A 20 -2.36 -2.31 -3.92
CA PHE A 20 -0.97 -1.89 -3.99
C PHE A 20 -0.22 -2.23 -2.69
N MET A 21 -0.74 -1.79 -1.54
CA MET A 21 -0.08 -2.02 -0.26
C MET A 21 0.02 -3.50 0.08
N LEU A 22 -1.00 -4.30 -0.26
CA LEU A 22 -0.99 -5.75 -0.10
C LEU A 22 0.19 -6.41 -0.81
N ASN A 23 0.52 -5.94 -2.01
CA ASN A 23 1.69 -6.41 -2.74
C ASN A 23 2.99 -5.96 -2.08
N GLU A 24 3.10 -4.67 -1.76
CA GLU A 24 4.34 -4.07 -1.29
C GLU A 24 4.75 -4.55 0.11
N VAL A 25 3.81 -4.73 1.05
CA VAL A 25 4.12 -5.27 2.39
C VAL A 25 4.63 -6.72 2.32
N ARG A 26 4.19 -7.51 1.34
CA ARG A 26 4.65 -8.90 1.13
C ARG A 26 6.05 -8.97 0.54
N LEU A 27 6.40 -8.03 -0.33
CA LEU A 27 7.72 -7.95 -0.95
C LEU A 27 8.81 -7.60 0.06
N ARG A 28 8.45 -6.97 1.18
CA ARG A 28 9.36 -6.53 2.24
C ARG A 28 10.48 -5.62 1.74
N GLN A 29 10.11 -4.68 0.88
CA GLN A 29 11.02 -3.73 0.25
C GLN A 29 10.57 -2.30 0.50
N LEU A 30 11.40 -1.35 0.08
CA LEU A 30 11.06 0.07 0.06
C LEU A 30 9.83 0.29 -0.85
N ILE A 31 8.76 0.83 -0.26
CA ILE A 31 7.55 1.22 -0.98
C ILE A 31 7.80 2.58 -1.62
N ARG A 32 8.18 2.62 -2.89
CA ARG A 32 8.53 3.87 -3.55
C ARG A 32 7.29 4.68 -3.91
N PHE A 33 7.33 5.99 -3.69
CA PHE A 33 6.23 6.87 -4.07
C PHE A 33 6.00 6.87 -5.58
N CYS A 34 7.06 6.82 -6.39
CA CYS A 34 6.93 6.76 -7.84
C CYS A 34 6.19 5.49 -8.30
N ASP A 35 6.43 4.35 -7.66
CA ASP A 35 5.77 3.09 -8.03
C ASP A 35 4.30 3.13 -7.65
N PHE A 36 3.97 3.73 -6.50
CA PHE A 36 2.59 3.97 -6.09
C PHE A 36 1.85 4.86 -7.08
N GLU A 37 2.38 6.04 -7.37
CA GLU A 37 1.76 7.03 -8.25
C GLU A 37 1.59 6.48 -9.68
N ASN A 38 2.61 5.80 -10.21
CA ASN A 38 2.56 5.21 -11.55
C ASN A 38 1.57 4.05 -11.68
N ARG A 39 1.44 3.21 -10.66
CA ARG A 39 0.58 2.01 -10.73
C ARG A 39 -0.87 2.28 -10.38
N THR A 40 -1.13 3.24 -9.49
CA THR A 40 -2.49 3.54 -8.99
C THR A 40 -3.09 4.79 -9.63
N GLY A 41 -2.27 5.69 -10.17
CA GLY A 41 -2.70 7.03 -10.61
C GLY A 41 -3.12 7.96 -9.46
N LEU A 42 -2.91 7.55 -8.20
CA LEU A 42 -3.22 8.33 -7.01
C LEU A 42 -1.99 9.08 -6.53
N GLY A 43 -2.19 10.28 -5.97
CA GLY A 43 -1.11 11.06 -5.36
C GLY A 43 -0.62 10.45 -4.05
N ARG A 44 0.70 10.51 -3.79
CA ARG A 44 1.28 10.02 -2.54
C ARG A 44 0.72 10.67 -1.27
N ASP A 45 0.14 11.87 -1.37
CA ASP A 45 -0.56 12.54 -0.27
C ASP A 45 -1.74 11.70 0.23
N ILE A 46 -2.46 11.02 -0.66
CA ILE A 46 -3.54 10.10 -0.31
C ILE A 46 -2.97 8.93 0.50
N LEU A 47 -1.93 8.27 -0.01
CA LEU A 47 -1.26 7.16 0.67
C LEU A 47 -0.76 7.57 2.07
N MET A 48 -0.10 8.72 2.15
CA MET A 48 0.42 9.27 3.40
C MET A 48 -0.69 9.61 4.39
N SER A 49 -1.81 10.16 3.92
CA SER A 49 -2.96 10.50 4.77
C SER A 49 -3.61 9.26 5.37
N THR A 50 -3.78 8.20 4.56
CA THR A 50 -4.37 6.94 5.02
C THR A 50 -3.45 6.22 6.00
N LEU A 51 -2.14 6.26 5.78
CA LEU A 51 -1.15 5.61 6.65
C LEU A 51 -0.74 6.44 7.86
N GLN A 52 -1.29 7.65 8.07
CA GLN A 52 -1.00 8.48 9.25
C GLN A 52 -1.05 7.72 10.59
N PRO A 53 -2.03 6.84 10.86
CA PRO A 53 -2.06 6.08 12.10
C PRO A 53 -0.87 5.13 12.26
N ALA A 54 -0.41 4.48 11.18
CA ALA A 54 0.75 3.60 11.19
C ALA A 54 2.06 4.39 11.31
N LEU A 55 2.15 5.55 10.65
CA LEU A 55 3.29 6.47 10.76
C LEU A 55 3.46 6.97 12.21
N LYS A 56 2.36 7.39 12.85
CA LYS A 56 2.38 7.86 14.25
C LYS A 56 2.77 6.78 15.25
N GLN A 57 2.42 5.53 14.96
CA GLN A 57 2.78 4.38 15.80
C GLN A 57 4.20 3.86 15.54
N GLY A 58 4.92 4.43 14.56
CA GLY A 58 6.27 4.01 14.21
C GLY A 58 6.33 2.70 13.44
N TRP A 59 5.21 2.21 12.90
CA TRP A 59 5.17 0.97 12.10
C TRP A 59 5.73 1.19 10.69
N ILE A 60 5.66 2.43 10.22
CA ILE A 60 6.13 2.81 8.89
C ILE A 60 7.03 4.03 9.06
N GLY A 61 8.25 3.93 8.54
CA GLY A 61 9.18 5.04 8.41
C GLY A 61 8.99 5.78 7.09
N VAL A 62 9.11 7.10 7.13
CA VAL A 62 9.11 7.94 5.93
C VAL A 62 10.55 8.20 5.49
N LEU A 63 10.83 7.91 4.24
CA LEU A 63 12.06 8.25 3.55
C LEU A 63 11.76 9.26 2.42
N PRO A 64 12.78 9.96 1.87
CA PRO A 64 12.55 10.95 0.82
C PRO A 64 11.80 10.40 -0.40
N ASP A 65 12.09 9.16 -0.77
CA ASP A 65 11.58 8.54 -2.00
C ASP A 65 10.52 7.46 -1.75
N GLY A 66 10.13 7.22 -0.49
CA GLY A 66 9.17 6.17 -0.18
C GLY A 66 8.94 5.89 1.30
N LEU A 67 8.30 4.75 1.55
CA LEU A 67 7.96 4.26 2.88
C LEU A 67 8.69 2.94 3.15
N MET A 68 9.15 2.76 4.39
CA MET A 68 9.84 1.55 4.80
C MET A 68 9.22 0.99 6.07
N LEU A 69 8.86 -0.28 6.05
CA LEU A 69 8.44 -1.00 7.25
C LEU A 69 9.69 -1.54 7.95
N SER A 70 9.68 -1.54 9.29
CA SER A 70 10.71 -2.24 10.06
C SER A 70 10.49 -3.77 10.01
N GLU A 71 11.48 -4.55 10.44
CA GLU A 71 11.35 -6.01 10.51
C GLU A 71 10.18 -6.45 11.41
N GLU A 72 10.00 -5.77 12.54
CA GLU A 72 8.90 -5.97 13.48
C GLU A 72 7.56 -5.58 12.87
N SER A 73 7.54 -4.50 12.08
CA SER A 73 6.33 -3.98 11.46
C SER A 73 5.79 -4.88 10.35
N TYR A 74 6.63 -5.74 9.75
CA TYR A 74 6.13 -6.78 8.85
C TYR A 74 5.25 -7.83 9.55
N LEU A 75 5.39 -8.01 10.86
CA LEU A 75 4.46 -8.85 11.63
C LEU A 75 3.09 -8.19 11.79
N LEU A 76 3.01 -6.87 11.58
CA LEU A 76 1.81 -6.06 11.64
C LEU A 76 1.21 -5.79 10.25
N SER A 77 1.65 -6.52 9.22
CA SER A 77 1.18 -6.33 7.83
C SER A 77 -0.34 -6.35 7.73
N ASP A 78 -1.01 -7.27 8.42
CA ASP A 78 -2.47 -7.36 8.42
C ASP A 78 -3.13 -6.14 9.09
N GLU A 79 -2.53 -5.61 10.15
CA GLU A 79 -3.03 -4.41 10.83
C GLU A 79 -2.84 -3.15 9.97
N ILE A 80 -1.72 -3.06 9.24
CA ILE A 80 -1.48 -1.98 8.28
C ILE A 80 -2.52 -2.02 7.16
N LEU A 81 -2.83 -3.22 6.65
CA LEU A 81 -3.82 -3.39 5.57
C LEU A 81 -5.24 -3.06 6.03
N LYS A 82 -5.60 -3.32 7.30
CA LYS A 82 -6.90 -2.94 7.85
C LYS A 82 -7.12 -1.42 7.89
N LEU A 83 -6.07 -0.60 7.86
CA LEU A 83 -6.20 0.85 7.75
C LEU A 83 -6.70 1.32 6.38
N LEU A 84 -6.68 0.44 5.39
CA LEU A 84 -7.02 0.73 3.99
C LEU A 84 -8.43 0.24 3.62
N LEU A 85 -9.15 -0.39 4.56
CA LEU A 85 -10.50 -0.94 4.41
C LEU A 85 -11.59 0.06 4.83
#